data_AF-A0A378W044-F1
#
_entry.id   AF-A0A378W044-F1
#
_cell.length_a   1.000
_cell.length_b   1.000
_cell.length_c   1.000
_cell.angle_alpha   90.00
_cell.angle_beta   90.00
_cell.angle_gamma   90.00
#
_symmetry.space_group_name_H-M   'P 1'
#
loop_
_entity.id
_entity.type
_entity.pdbx_description
1 polymer ?
#
loop_
_entity_poly.entity_id
_entity_poly.type
_entity_poly.pdbx_seq_one_letter_code
_entity_poly.pdbx_strand_id
1 'polypeptide(L)'
;MAQNFAMRYVLIDGQGNFGSVDGLAAAAMRYTEIRMAKISHEMLADIEEETVNFGPNYDGSEHEPLVLPTRFPTLLVNGSSGIAVGMATNIPPHNLTDTINACLRLLDEPKTEIDELIDIIQAPDFPTGATIYGLGGVREGYKTGRGRVVIRGKTHIEPIGKNGEREAIVIDEIPYQVNKAKLVEKIGDLVREKTLEGISELRDESDKSGMRVVIELKRNENAEVVLNQLYKLTPLQDSFGINMVVLVDGQPRLLNLKQILSEFLRHRREVVTRRTLFRLKKARHEGHIAEGKAVALSNIDEIIKLIKESPNAAEAKENCLRALGAAASLKKC
;
A
#
# COMPACT_ATOMS: atom_id res chain seq x y z
N MET A 1 -4.48 -9.99 -0.17
CA MET A 1 -4.51 -8.58 -0.59
C MET A 1 -5.90 -7.93 -0.65
N ALA A 2 -6.98 -8.72 -0.58
CA ALA A 2 -8.37 -8.20 -0.59
C ALA A 2 -8.98 -8.02 0.82
N GLN A 3 -8.28 -8.42 1.89
CA GLN A 3 -8.76 -8.35 3.26
C GLN A 3 -8.55 -6.93 3.81
N ASN A 4 -9.65 -6.22 4.08
CA ASN A 4 -9.64 -4.85 4.62
C ASN A 4 -9.16 -4.76 6.07
N PHE A 5 -9.22 -5.85 6.84
CA PHE A 5 -8.67 -5.92 8.20
C PHE A 5 -7.15 -6.17 8.22
N ALA A 6 -6.57 -6.57 7.10
CA ALA A 6 -5.13 -6.81 6.96
C ALA A 6 -4.41 -5.67 6.23
N MET A 7 -5.04 -5.10 5.20
CA MET A 7 -4.50 -3.98 4.42
C MET A 7 -5.25 -2.70 4.69
N ARG A 8 -4.51 -1.62 4.98
CA ARG A 8 -5.09 -0.29 5.19
C ARG A 8 -5.76 0.26 3.93
N TYR A 9 -5.21 -0.06 2.76
CA TYR A 9 -5.75 0.21 1.43
C TYR A 9 -5.67 -1.07 0.60
N VAL A 10 -6.79 -1.77 0.44
CA VAL A 10 -6.85 -3.02 -0.32
C VAL A 10 -6.40 -2.82 -1.77
N LEU A 11 -5.51 -3.69 -2.24
CA LEU A 11 -4.99 -3.65 -3.61
C LEU A 11 -5.79 -4.54 -4.57
N ILE A 12 -6.58 -5.45 -4.02
CA ILE A 12 -7.42 -6.37 -4.78
C ILE A 12 -8.86 -6.20 -4.30
N ASP A 13 -9.77 -6.04 -5.26
CA ASP A 13 -11.21 -6.10 -5.04
C ASP A 13 -11.66 -7.56 -5.24
N GLY A 14 -12.13 -8.19 -4.17
CA GLY A 14 -12.45 -9.61 -4.12
C GLY A 14 -13.94 -9.86 -3.93
N GLN A 15 -14.52 -10.72 -4.76
CA GLN A 15 -15.89 -11.20 -4.66
C GLN A 15 -15.91 -12.62 -4.11
N GLY A 16 -16.71 -12.86 -3.07
CA GLY A 16 -16.80 -14.14 -2.35
C GLY A 16 -16.24 -14.05 -0.92
N ASN A 17 -15.97 -15.20 -0.30
CA ASN A 17 -15.43 -15.23 1.07
C ASN A 17 -13.89 -15.14 1.04
N PHE A 18 -13.35 -13.99 1.48
CA PHE A 18 -11.90 -13.74 1.62
C PHE A 18 -11.38 -13.91 3.06
N GLY A 19 -12.12 -14.63 3.90
CA GLY A 19 -11.79 -14.83 5.31
C GLY A 19 -12.32 -13.70 6.20
N SER A 20 -12.13 -13.85 7.51
CA SER A 20 -12.60 -12.88 8.51
C SER A 20 -11.55 -12.57 9.57
N VAL A 21 -11.80 -11.53 10.37
CA VAL A 21 -10.98 -11.15 11.54
C VAL A 21 -10.96 -12.23 12.63
N ASP A 22 -11.88 -13.19 12.58
CA ASP A 22 -11.89 -14.39 13.43
C ASP A 22 -10.83 -15.42 13.02
N GLY A 23 -10.09 -15.15 11.94
CA GLY A 23 -9.11 -16.07 11.36
C GLY A 23 -9.74 -17.20 10.55
N LEU A 24 -11.00 -17.05 10.13
CA LEU A 24 -11.58 -17.94 9.14
C LEU A 24 -10.82 -17.79 7.82
N ALA A 25 -10.46 -18.93 7.23
CA ALA A 25 -9.79 -18.96 5.94
C ALA A 25 -10.70 -18.44 4.81
N ALA A 26 -10.08 -17.91 3.76
CA ALA A 26 -10.79 -17.64 2.52
C ALA A 26 -11.36 -18.93 1.92
N ALA A 27 -12.43 -18.81 1.13
CA ALA A 27 -12.90 -19.92 0.31
C ALA A 27 -11.82 -20.35 -0.69
N ALA A 28 -11.89 -21.60 -1.14
CA ALA A 28 -10.99 -22.10 -2.17
C ALA A 28 -11.09 -21.25 -3.44
N MET A 29 -9.95 -21.08 -4.15
CA MET A 29 -9.82 -20.17 -5.30
C MET A 29 -10.89 -20.35 -6.40
N ARG A 30 -11.44 -21.56 -6.54
CA ARG A 30 -12.53 -21.87 -7.49
C ARG A 30 -13.87 -21.20 -7.18
N TYR A 31 -14.03 -20.61 -6.01
CA TYR A 31 -15.26 -19.95 -5.54
C TYR A 31 -15.13 -18.43 -5.39
N THR A 32 -13.94 -17.88 -5.67
CA THR A 32 -13.64 -16.46 -5.48
C THR A 32 -13.28 -15.82 -6.79
N GLU A 33 -13.70 -14.58 -6.99
CA GLU A 33 -13.29 -13.78 -8.13
C GLU A 33 -12.52 -12.56 -7.63
N ILE A 34 -11.58 -12.06 -8.44
CA ILE A 34 -10.79 -10.89 -8.10
C ILE A 34 -10.62 -9.96 -9.30
N ARG A 35 -10.46 -8.67 -8.99
CA ARG A 35 -9.93 -7.67 -9.92
C ARG A 35 -9.06 -6.68 -9.16
N MET A 36 -8.35 -5.82 -9.87
CA MET A 36 -7.60 -4.74 -9.24
C MET A 36 -8.54 -3.75 -8.55
N ALA A 37 -8.21 -3.38 -7.32
CA ALA A 37 -8.85 -2.23 -6.70
C ALA A 37 -8.44 -0.95 -7.44
N LYS A 38 -9.28 0.10 -7.36
CA LYS A 38 -9.02 1.38 -8.06
C LYS A 38 -7.62 1.95 -7.77
N ILE A 39 -7.17 1.87 -6.51
CA ILE A 39 -5.85 2.38 -6.10
C ILE A 39 -4.68 1.62 -6.75
N SER A 40 -4.86 0.35 -7.10
CA SER A 40 -3.81 -0.47 -7.71
C SER A 40 -3.48 -0.04 -9.13
N HIS A 41 -4.42 0.61 -9.83
CA HIS A 41 -4.11 1.21 -11.13
C HIS A 41 -3.04 2.30 -11.00
N GLU A 42 -2.98 3.02 -9.88
CA GLU A 42 -1.92 3.99 -9.62
C GLU A 42 -0.55 3.33 -9.38
N MET A 43 -0.52 2.03 -9.05
CA MET A 43 0.73 1.27 -8.95
C MET A 43 1.33 0.95 -10.33
N LEU A 44 0.47 0.71 -11.32
CA LEU A 44 0.80 0.28 -12.68
C LEU A 44 0.82 1.43 -13.70
N ALA A 45 0.38 2.62 -13.30
CA ALA A 45 0.28 3.73 -14.22
C ALA A 45 1.63 4.08 -14.86
N ASP A 46 1.61 4.31 -16.17
CA ASP A 46 2.78 4.62 -17.01
C ASP A 46 3.76 3.44 -17.22
N ILE A 47 3.40 2.20 -16.86
CA ILE A 47 4.29 1.03 -17.01
C ILE A 47 4.69 0.75 -18.47
N GLU A 48 3.77 1.03 -19.41
CA GLU A 48 3.98 0.87 -20.88
C GLU A 48 4.90 1.94 -21.49
N GLU A 49 5.30 2.97 -20.72
CA GLU A 49 6.09 4.10 -21.20
C GLU A 49 7.58 3.98 -20.84
N GLU A 50 8.10 2.75 -20.83
CA GLU A 50 9.50 2.43 -20.50
C GLU A 50 9.94 3.05 -19.16
N THR A 51 9.05 3.10 -18.17
CA THR A 51 9.28 3.83 -16.91
C THR A 51 10.03 3.05 -15.84
N VAL A 52 10.09 1.72 -15.97
CA VAL A 52 10.78 0.81 -15.07
C VAL A 52 11.56 -0.23 -15.86
N ASN A 53 12.46 -0.94 -15.19
CA ASN A 53 13.20 -2.03 -15.82
C ASN A 53 12.38 -3.32 -15.82
N PHE A 54 12.44 -4.04 -16.93
CA PHE A 54 11.90 -5.38 -17.09
C PHE A 54 13.05 -6.39 -17.14
N GLY A 55 12.83 -7.58 -16.60
CA GLY A 55 13.73 -8.73 -16.71
C GLY A 55 12.97 -9.97 -17.17
N PRO A 56 13.67 -11.03 -17.59
CA PRO A 56 13.04 -12.30 -17.91
C PRO A 56 12.38 -12.90 -16.66
N ASN A 57 11.23 -13.55 -16.83
CA ASN A 57 10.62 -14.37 -15.79
C ASN A 57 11.47 -15.65 -15.53
N TYR A 58 11.03 -16.51 -14.61
CA TYR A 58 11.79 -17.67 -14.13
C TYR A 58 12.19 -18.69 -15.23
N ASP A 59 11.41 -18.84 -16.31
CA ASP A 59 11.69 -19.77 -17.42
C ASP A 59 12.14 -19.04 -18.71
N GLY A 60 12.23 -17.72 -18.69
CA GLY A 60 12.64 -16.88 -19.81
C GLY A 60 11.62 -16.74 -20.94
N SER A 61 10.39 -17.22 -20.76
CA SER A 61 9.33 -17.12 -21.78
C SER A 61 8.66 -15.74 -21.82
N GLU A 62 8.64 -15.02 -20.70
CA GLU A 62 8.02 -13.70 -20.56
C GLU A 62 8.97 -12.69 -19.92
N HIS A 63 8.61 -11.41 -19.99
CA HIS A 63 9.31 -10.34 -19.28
C HIS A 63 8.41 -9.73 -18.21
N GLU A 64 8.95 -9.54 -17.01
CA GLU A 64 8.23 -8.98 -15.87
C GLU A 64 8.93 -7.72 -15.32
N PRO A 65 8.17 -6.76 -14.76
CA PRO A 65 8.75 -5.56 -14.17
C PRO A 65 9.50 -5.91 -12.87
N LEU A 66 10.74 -5.44 -12.75
CA LEU A 66 11.55 -5.64 -11.52
C LEU A 66 11.05 -4.78 -10.35
N VAL A 67 10.36 -3.69 -10.65
CA VAL A 67 9.68 -2.78 -9.71
C VAL A 67 8.51 -2.13 -10.43
N LEU A 68 7.46 -1.77 -9.70
CA LEU A 68 6.32 -1.06 -10.27
C LEU A 68 6.55 0.47 -10.28
N PRO A 69 6.03 1.21 -11.29
CA PRO A 69 6.19 2.67 -11.35
C PRO A 69 5.67 3.41 -10.10
N THR A 70 4.63 2.85 -9.48
CA THR A 70 3.92 3.29 -8.28
C THR A 70 3.85 4.79 -8.01
N ARG A 71 2.63 5.36 -8.11
CA ARG A 71 2.40 6.80 -7.90
C ARG A 71 2.15 7.19 -6.44
N PHE A 72 2.00 6.24 -5.53
CA PHE A 72 1.83 6.49 -4.10
C PHE A 72 2.79 5.62 -3.26
N PRO A 73 3.14 6.04 -2.03
CA PRO A 73 4.13 5.36 -1.19
C PRO A 73 3.56 4.07 -0.55
N THR A 74 3.25 3.06 -1.38
CA THR A 74 2.54 1.83 -0.97
C THR A 74 3.19 1.09 0.21
N LEU A 75 4.53 1.11 0.30
CA LEU A 75 5.27 0.45 1.38
C LEU A 75 4.87 0.97 2.76
N LEU A 76 4.79 2.30 2.94
CA LEU A 76 4.37 2.89 4.21
C LEU A 76 2.86 2.80 4.39
N VAL A 77 2.11 3.04 3.32
CA VAL A 77 0.65 3.09 3.33
C VAL A 77 0.04 1.74 3.76
N ASN A 78 0.53 0.63 3.22
CA ASN A 78 0.03 -0.70 3.56
C ASN A 78 0.91 -1.46 4.56
N GLY A 79 2.12 -0.96 4.84
CA GLY A 79 3.08 -1.68 5.65
C GLY A 79 3.65 -2.91 4.94
N SER A 80 4.45 -3.67 5.67
CA SER A 80 5.02 -4.94 5.22
C SER A 80 5.48 -5.74 6.42
N SER A 81 5.30 -7.05 6.38
CA SER A 81 5.83 -7.95 7.40
C SER A 81 6.44 -9.16 6.71
N GLY A 82 7.62 -9.58 7.15
CA GLY A 82 8.34 -10.67 6.51
C GLY A 82 9.49 -11.18 7.37
N ILE A 83 9.70 -12.49 7.35
CA ILE A 83 10.80 -13.17 8.02
C ILE A 83 11.68 -13.79 6.93
N ALA A 84 12.93 -13.36 6.88
CA ALA A 84 13.94 -13.87 5.96
C ALA A 84 15.04 -14.61 6.74
N VAL A 85 16.15 -14.96 6.08
CA VAL A 85 17.29 -15.61 6.74
C VAL A 85 18.15 -14.54 7.42
N GLY A 86 18.27 -14.61 8.74
CA GLY A 86 19.10 -13.70 9.54
C GLY A 86 18.54 -12.27 9.71
N MET A 87 17.33 -12.00 9.20
CA MET A 87 16.66 -10.71 9.33
C MET A 87 15.14 -10.85 9.24
N ALA A 88 14.44 -9.83 9.73
CA ALA A 88 13.00 -9.69 9.57
C ALA A 88 12.68 -8.24 9.22
N THR A 89 11.47 -8.00 8.72
CA THR A 89 10.88 -6.67 8.53
C THR A 89 9.48 -6.65 9.11
N ASN A 90 9.12 -5.53 9.72
CA ASN A 90 7.80 -5.30 10.26
C ASN A 90 7.51 -3.79 10.27
N ILE A 91 6.87 -3.33 9.20
CA ILE A 91 6.54 -1.93 8.91
C ILE A 91 5.02 -1.80 9.09
N PRO A 92 4.55 -0.94 10.00
CA PRO A 92 3.12 -0.77 10.19
C PRO A 92 2.50 0.05 9.04
N PRO A 93 1.19 -0.08 8.77
CA PRO A 93 0.48 0.74 7.80
C PRO A 93 0.32 2.19 8.28
N HIS A 94 0.14 3.11 7.32
CA HIS A 94 0.01 4.55 7.57
C HIS A 94 -1.13 5.16 6.76
N ASN A 95 -1.59 6.32 7.21
CA ASN A 95 -2.60 7.08 6.49
C ASN A 95 -2.02 7.58 5.15
N LEU A 96 -2.79 7.43 4.07
CA LEU A 96 -2.35 7.84 2.73
C LEU A 96 -2.15 9.36 2.63
N THR A 97 -3.06 10.14 3.21
CA THR A 97 -2.99 11.61 3.17
C THR A 97 -1.76 12.11 3.90
N ASP A 98 -1.52 11.63 5.11
CA ASP A 98 -0.35 12.03 5.90
C ASP A 98 0.96 11.63 5.23
N THR A 99 1.00 10.42 4.65
CA THR A 99 2.19 9.94 3.94
C THR A 99 2.47 10.76 2.68
N ILE A 100 1.44 11.14 1.93
CA ILE A 100 1.58 12.03 0.77
C ILE A 100 2.01 13.43 1.21
N ASN A 101 1.42 13.99 2.27
CA ASN A 101 1.79 15.30 2.80
C ASN A 101 3.27 15.34 3.24
N ALA A 102 3.77 14.27 3.87
CA ALA A 102 5.19 14.16 4.21
C ALA A 102 6.09 14.07 2.97
N CYS A 103 5.68 13.34 1.94
CA CYS A 103 6.37 13.33 0.64
C CYS A 103 6.41 14.73 0.00
N LEU A 104 5.30 15.47 0.01
CA LEU A 104 5.22 16.82 -0.52
C LEU A 104 6.12 17.77 0.25
N ARG A 105 6.10 17.73 1.59
CA ARG A 105 7.01 18.53 2.42
C ARG A 105 8.48 18.27 2.08
N LEU A 106 8.86 17.00 1.91
CA LEU A 106 10.23 16.62 1.58
C LEU A 106 10.62 16.96 0.13
N LEU A 107 9.65 17.03 -0.78
CA LEU A 107 9.85 17.53 -2.15
C LEU A 107 10.13 19.03 -2.16
N ASP A 108 9.34 19.81 -1.40
CA ASP A 108 9.47 21.27 -1.32
C ASP A 108 10.74 21.68 -0.57
N GLU A 109 11.04 20.99 0.53
CA GLU A 109 12.22 21.24 1.35
C GLU A 109 12.99 19.94 1.63
N PRO A 110 13.96 19.57 0.76
CA PRO A 110 14.73 18.32 0.92
C PRO A 110 15.53 18.19 2.21
N LYS A 111 15.78 19.32 2.89
CA LYS A 111 16.51 19.37 4.17
C LYS A 111 15.61 19.16 5.39
N THR A 112 14.28 19.11 5.22
CA THR A 112 13.29 18.93 6.31
C THR A 112 13.76 17.90 7.34
N GLU A 113 13.79 18.26 8.62
CA GLU A 113 14.27 17.37 9.66
C GLU A 113 13.27 16.24 9.94
N ILE A 114 13.76 15.12 10.46
CA ILE A 114 12.90 13.95 10.67
C ILE A 114 11.76 14.21 11.66
N ASP A 115 11.99 15.07 12.67
CA ASP A 115 10.96 15.43 13.64
C ASP A 115 9.78 16.17 13.00
N GLU A 116 10.02 17.03 11.99
CA GLU A 116 8.95 17.71 11.26
C GLU A 116 8.12 16.73 10.42
N LEU A 117 8.75 15.68 9.86
CA LEU A 117 8.04 14.62 9.15
C LEU A 117 7.21 13.75 10.09
N ILE A 118 7.69 13.54 11.32
CA ILE A 118 6.95 12.83 12.37
C ILE A 118 5.74 13.65 12.83
N ASP A 119 5.82 14.97 12.83
CA ASP A 119 4.67 15.80 13.20
C ASP A 119 3.54 15.74 12.15
N ILE A 120 3.88 15.39 10.90
CA ILE A 120 2.92 15.07 9.82
C ILE A 120 2.41 13.63 9.96
N ILE A 121 3.32 12.65 10.04
CA ILE A 121 2.99 11.23 10.23
C ILE A 121 3.17 10.88 11.70
N GLN A 122 2.17 11.23 12.51
CA GLN A 122 2.27 11.16 13.97
C GLN A 122 2.32 9.73 14.49
N ALA A 123 1.58 8.83 13.85
CA ALA A 123 1.51 7.44 14.22
C ALA A 123 1.05 6.55 13.06
N PRO A 124 1.22 5.22 13.17
CA PRO A 124 0.59 4.29 12.26
C PRO A 124 -0.93 4.40 12.24
N ASP A 125 -1.53 4.02 11.11
CA ASP A 125 -2.98 4.00 10.89
C ASP A 125 -3.38 2.56 10.53
N PHE A 126 -3.81 1.80 11.55
CA PHE A 126 -4.12 0.39 11.40
C PHE A 126 -5.53 0.20 10.81
N PRO A 127 -5.72 -0.76 9.87
CA PRO A 127 -7.04 -1.04 9.29
C PRO A 127 -8.09 -1.51 10.31
N THR A 128 -7.65 -2.06 11.45
CA THR A 128 -8.54 -2.54 12.53
C THR A 128 -8.94 -1.44 13.50
N GLY A 129 -8.48 -0.20 13.31
CA GLY A 129 -8.68 0.90 14.25
C GLY A 129 -7.82 0.74 15.50
N ALA A 130 -8.48 0.73 16.65
CA ALA A 130 -7.92 0.69 18.00
C ALA A 130 -7.23 2.02 18.41
N THR A 131 -6.66 2.04 19.61
CA THR A 131 -5.98 3.22 20.17
C THR A 131 -4.50 2.95 20.37
N ILE A 132 -3.65 3.81 19.80
CA ILE A 132 -2.21 3.77 20.08
C ILE A 132 -1.97 4.41 21.46
N TYR A 133 -1.40 3.63 22.37
CA TYR A 133 -1.15 4.06 23.74
C TYR A 133 0.28 4.56 23.91
N GLY A 134 0.44 5.88 23.76
CA GLY A 134 1.72 6.57 23.86
C GLY A 134 2.50 6.58 22.54
N LEU A 135 3.23 7.68 22.30
CA LEU A 135 3.94 7.92 21.04
C LEU A 135 5.46 7.76 21.15
N GLY A 136 6.01 7.54 22.35
CA GLY A 136 7.47 7.47 22.55
C GLY A 136 8.15 6.43 21.66
N GLY A 137 7.67 5.18 21.68
CA GLY A 137 8.22 4.10 20.85
C GLY A 137 7.88 4.23 19.36
N VAL A 138 6.82 4.97 19.01
CA VAL A 138 6.49 5.34 17.62
C VAL A 138 7.54 6.31 17.09
N ARG A 139 7.81 7.40 17.83
CA ARG A 139 8.82 8.39 17.46
C ARG A 139 10.21 7.77 17.35
N GLU A 140 10.59 6.88 18.27
CA GLU A 140 11.83 6.11 18.19
C GLU A 140 11.89 5.24 16.93
N GLY A 141 10.78 4.52 16.65
CA GLY A 141 10.59 3.74 15.43
C GLY A 141 10.84 4.55 14.17
N TYR A 142 10.24 5.73 14.08
CA TYR A 142 10.42 6.61 12.93
C TYR A 142 11.82 7.19 12.84
N LYS A 143 12.49 7.50 13.95
CA LYS A 143 13.86 8.04 13.96
C LYS A 143 14.93 7.03 13.58
N THR A 144 14.76 5.78 14.01
CA THR A 144 15.83 4.77 13.96
C THR A 144 15.54 3.60 13.02
N GLY A 145 14.28 3.43 12.61
CA GLY A 145 13.82 2.22 11.94
C GLY A 145 13.38 1.10 12.89
N ARG A 146 13.60 1.24 14.21
CA ARG A 146 13.22 0.25 15.23
C ARG A 146 12.48 0.89 16.39
N GLY A 147 11.38 0.28 16.80
CA GLY A 147 10.56 0.83 17.87
C GLY A 147 9.44 -0.11 18.28
N ARG A 148 8.58 0.36 19.17
CA ARG A 148 7.45 -0.41 19.68
C ARG A 148 6.21 0.47 19.76
N VAL A 149 5.11 0.01 19.21
CA VAL A 149 3.80 0.66 19.29
C VAL A 149 2.93 -0.19 20.20
N VAL A 150 2.40 0.40 21.26
CA VAL A 150 1.41 -0.27 22.10
C VAL A 150 0.03 0.07 21.55
N ILE A 151 -0.80 -0.93 21.33
CA ILE A 151 -2.12 -0.79 20.72
C ILE A 151 -3.14 -1.39 21.70
N ARG A 152 -4.15 -0.60 22.06
CA ARG A 152 -5.28 -1.01 22.91
C ARG A 152 -6.55 -1.08 22.09
N GLY A 153 -7.28 -2.17 22.24
CA GLY A 153 -8.64 -2.27 21.73
C GLY A 153 -9.51 -1.14 22.27
N LYS A 154 -10.35 -0.60 21.40
CA LYS A 154 -11.30 0.45 21.74
C LYS A 154 -12.49 -0.20 22.42
N THR A 155 -12.87 0.35 23.56
CA THR A 155 -13.95 -0.17 24.37
C THR A 155 -14.82 0.96 24.89
N HIS A 156 -16.04 0.63 25.25
CA HIS A 156 -16.92 1.49 26.03
C HIS A 156 -17.70 0.66 27.06
N ILE A 157 -18.24 1.33 28.07
CA ILE A 157 -19.01 0.69 29.14
C ILE A 157 -20.50 0.99 28.92
N GLU A 158 -21.33 -0.04 28.93
CA GLU A 158 -22.78 0.06 28.83
C GLU A 158 -23.44 -0.37 30.15
N PRO A 159 -24.42 0.39 30.68
CA PRO A 159 -25.25 -0.09 31.77
C PRO A 159 -26.24 -1.16 31.25
N ILE A 160 -26.33 -2.29 31.97
CA ILE A 160 -27.18 -3.43 31.62
C ILE A 160 -28.06 -3.88 32.79
N GLY A 161 -29.12 -4.63 32.48
CA GLY A 161 -30.14 -5.07 33.44
C GLY A 161 -31.33 -4.10 33.55
N LYS A 162 -32.38 -4.51 34.27
CA LYS A 162 -33.70 -3.80 34.26
C LYS A 162 -33.63 -2.32 34.65
N ASN A 163 -32.66 -1.94 35.49
CA ASN A 163 -32.43 -0.56 35.95
C ASN A 163 -30.97 -0.11 35.80
N GLY A 164 -30.16 -0.74 34.93
CA GLY A 164 -28.72 -0.43 34.83
C GLY A 164 -27.90 -0.83 36.07
N GLU A 165 -28.35 -1.86 36.78
CA GLU A 165 -27.75 -2.38 38.02
C GLU A 165 -26.44 -3.17 37.81
N ARG A 166 -26.08 -3.41 36.55
CA ARG A 166 -24.87 -4.12 36.13
C ARG A 166 -24.22 -3.34 34.99
N GLU A 167 -22.94 -3.59 34.76
CA GLU A 167 -22.18 -2.99 33.68
C GLU A 167 -21.72 -4.08 32.70
N ALA A 168 -21.56 -3.70 31.44
CA ALA A 168 -20.92 -4.50 30.41
C ALA A 168 -19.78 -3.70 29.78
N ILE A 169 -18.65 -4.36 29.56
CA ILE A 169 -17.55 -3.84 28.75
C ILE A 169 -17.80 -4.31 27.33
N VAL A 170 -17.88 -3.37 26.39
CA VAL A 170 -18.04 -3.65 24.97
C VAL A 170 -16.72 -3.36 24.27
N ILE A 171 -16.23 -4.32 23.49
CA ILE A 171 -15.08 -4.14 22.60
C ILE A 171 -15.58 -3.84 21.19
N ASP A 172 -15.25 -2.64 20.70
CA ASP A 172 -15.64 -2.14 19.37
C ASP A 172 -14.55 -2.38 18.32
N GLU A 173 -13.28 -2.30 18.73
CA GLU A 173 -12.12 -2.41 17.85
C GLU A 173 -10.99 -3.17 18.59
N ILE A 174 -10.22 -3.99 17.88
CA ILE A 174 -9.11 -4.76 18.45
C ILE A 174 -7.76 -4.38 17.84
N PRO A 175 -6.64 -4.66 18.54
CA PRO A 175 -5.32 -4.41 17.99
C PRO A 175 -5.06 -5.11 16.65
N TYR A 176 -4.20 -4.51 15.83
CA TYR A 176 -3.84 -5.03 14.51
C TYR A 176 -3.21 -6.43 14.60
N GLN A 177 -3.58 -7.33 13.68
CA GLN A 177 -3.16 -8.74 13.63
C GLN A 177 -3.66 -9.63 14.79
N VAL A 178 -4.47 -9.10 15.72
CA VAL A 178 -5.14 -9.92 16.73
C VAL A 178 -6.31 -10.67 16.08
N ASN A 179 -6.38 -11.97 16.35
CA ASN A 179 -7.51 -12.80 15.98
C ASN A 179 -8.64 -12.66 17.01
N LYS A 180 -9.83 -12.22 16.58
CA LYS A 180 -10.97 -11.99 17.48
C LYS A 180 -11.42 -13.26 18.21
N ALA A 181 -11.59 -14.37 17.50
CA ALA A 181 -12.04 -15.62 18.11
C ALA A 181 -11.06 -16.11 19.18
N LYS A 182 -9.74 -16.02 18.92
CA LYS A 182 -8.70 -16.37 19.91
C LYS A 182 -8.68 -15.42 21.10
N LEU A 183 -8.96 -14.13 20.90
CA LEU A 183 -9.10 -13.17 22.00
C LEU A 183 -10.27 -13.56 22.91
N VAL A 184 -11.43 -13.85 22.32
CA VAL A 184 -12.64 -14.29 23.05
C VAL A 184 -12.40 -15.62 23.78
N GLU A 185 -11.79 -16.60 23.11
CA GLU A 185 -11.39 -17.88 23.71
C GLU A 185 -10.47 -17.65 24.92
N LYS A 186 -9.44 -16.81 24.77
CA LYS A 186 -8.50 -16.50 25.85
C LYS A 186 -9.17 -15.84 27.05
N ILE A 187 -10.13 -14.94 26.82
CA ILE A 187 -10.92 -14.34 27.92
C ILE A 187 -11.72 -15.42 28.63
N GLY A 188 -12.39 -16.30 27.88
CA GLY A 188 -13.17 -17.41 28.44
C GLY A 188 -12.33 -18.37 29.29
N ASP A 189 -11.12 -18.69 28.84
CA ASP A 189 -10.18 -19.53 29.60
C ASP A 189 -9.75 -18.87 30.91
N LEU A 190 -9.40 -17.58 30.89
CA LEU A 190 -9.01 -16.83 32.10
C LEU A 190 -10.15 -16.76 33.13
N VAL A 191 -11.40 -16.68 32.67
CA VAL A 191 -12.59 -16.73 33.54
C VAL A 191 -12.78 -18.13 34.13
N ARG A 192 -12.61 -19.19 33.33
CA ARG A 192 -12.73 -20.58 33.79
C ARG A 192 -11.67 -20.95 34.82
N GLU A 193 -10.45 -20.46 34.62
CA GLU A 193 -9.31 -20.66 35.53
C GLU A 193 -9.38 -19.80 36.80
N LYS A 194 -10.36 -18.88 36.90
CA LYS A 194 -10.49 -17.88 37.98
C LYS A 194 -9.29 -16.92 38.08
N THR A 195 -8.53 -16.78 37.01
CA THR A 195 -7.49 -15.74 36.91
C THR A 195 -8.12 -14.36 36.68
N LEU A 196 -9.24 -14.32 35.96
CA LEU A 196 -10.06 -13.13 35.73
C LEU A 196 -11.44 -13.33 36.36
N GLU A 197 -11.72 -12.60 37.43
CA GLU A 197 -12.99 -12.66 38.15
C GLU A 197 -13.93 -11.52 37.72
N GLY A 198 -15.14 -11.48 38.27
CA GLY A 198 -16.11 -10.41 37.99
C GLY A 198 -16.85 -10.50 36.65
N ILE A 199 -16.47 -11.40 35.74
CA ILE A 199 -17.20 -11.63 34.49
C ILE A 199 -18.32 -12.67 34.72
N SER A 200 -19.54 -12.35 34.28
CA SER A 200 -20.69 -13.25 34.33
C SER A 200 -20.94 -13.94 32.99
N GLU A 201 -20.77 -13.22 31.87
CA GLU A 201 -21.07 -13.72 30.55
C GLU A 201 -20.18 -13.05 29.49
N LEU A 202 -19.86 -13.79 28.44
CA LEU A 202 -19.06 -13.34 27.30
C LEU A 202 -19.81 -13.71 26.02
N ARG A 203 -20.10 -12.73 25.17
CA ARG A 203 -20.78 -12.92 23.88
C ARG A 203 -20.08 -12.18 22.76
N ASP A 204 -20.10 -12.78 21.58
CA ASP A 204 -19.70 -12.13 20.34
C ASP A 204 -20.97 -11.78 19.55
N GLU A 205 -21.31 -10.50 19.56
CA GLU A 205 -22.48 -9.91 18.89
C GLU A 205 -22.05 -9.23 17.58
N SER A 206 -20.85 -9.53 17.06
CA SER A 206 -20.34 -8.94 15.83
C SER A 206 -21.19 -9.34 14.63
N ASP A 207 -21.52 -8.38 13.78
CA ASP A 207 -22.31 -8.58 12.57
C ASP A 207 -21.71 -7.81 11.37
N LYS A 208 -22.53 -7.58 10.33
CA LYS A 208 -22.09 -6.82 9.15
C LYS A 208 -21.89 -5.32 9.43
N SER A 209 -22.46 -4.80 10.51
CA SER A 209 -22.40 -3.38 10.90
C SER A 209 -21.16 -3.03 11.71
N GLY A 210 -20.55 -4.01 12.37
CA GLY A 210 -19.30 -3.79 13.10
C GLY A 210 -18.95 -4.94 14.04
N MET A 211 -17.77 -4.79 14.66
CA MET A 211 -17.32 -5.68 15.71
C MET A 211 -17.98 -5.29 17.03
N ARG A 212 -18.49 -6.27 17.78
CA ARG A 212 -19.08 -6.07 19.10
C ARG A 212 -18.88 -7.31 19.95
N VAL A 213 -17.90 -7.28 20.85
CA VAL A 213 -17.74 -8.33 21.86
C VAL A 213 -18.21 -7.79 23.20
N VAL A 214 -19.23 -8.42 23.78
CA VAL A 214 -19.87 -7.99 25.02
C VAL A 214 -19.37 -8.85 26.18
N ILE A 215 -18.84 -8.19 27.20
CA ILE A 215 -18.36 -8.80 28.44
C ILE A 215 -19.25 -8.29 29.57
N GLU A 216 -20.24 -9.08 29.97
CA GLU A 216 -21.08 -8.71 31.09
C GLU A 216 -20.39 -8.96 32.42
N LEU A 217 -20.53 -8.01 33.34
CA LEU A 217 -19.96 -8.11 34.68
C LEU A 217 -21.01 -8.57 35.70
N LYS A 218 -20.54 -9.17 36.79
CA LYS A 218 -21.35 -9.49 37.97
C LYS A 218 -21.75 -8.19 38.68
N ARG A 219 -22.80 -8.27 39.52
CA ARG A 219 -23.24 -7.12 40.32
C ARG A 219 -22.12 -6.65 41.24
N ASN A 220 -22.00 -5.33 41.39
CA ASN A 220 -21.00 -4.64 42.23
C ASN A 220 -19.53 -4.79 41.79
N GLU A 221 -19.28 -5.29 40.59
CA GLU A 221 -17.94 -5.25 40.00
C GLU A 221 -17.65 -3.88 39.40
N ASN A 222 -16.37 -3.49 39.40
CA ASN A 222 -15.92 -2.24 38.80
C ASN A 222 -15.40 -2.50 37.39
N ALA A 223 -16.09 -1.98 36.36
CA ALA A 223 -15.72 -2.21 34.96
C ALA A 223 -14.30 -1.74 34.61
N GLU A 224 -13.84 -0.61 35.17
CA GLU A 224 -12.49 -0.10 34.92
C GLU A 224 -11.40 -1.06 35.46
N VAL A 225 -11.65 -1.71 36.60
CA VAL A 225 -10.71 -2.68 37.17
C VAL A 225 -10.60 -3.91 36.29
N VAL A 226 -11.75 -4.46 35.86
CA VAL A 226 -11.79 -5.63 34.98
C VAL A 226 -11.19 -5.31 33.61
N LEU A 227 -11.48 -4.12 33.05
CA LEU A 227 -10.91 -3.66 31.80
C LEU A 227 -9.37 -3.56 31.85
N ASN A 228 -8.82 -3.03 32.95
CA ASN A 228 -7.37 -3.00 33.15
C ASN A 228 -6.75 -4.40 33.23
N GLN A 229 -7.45 -5.36 33.86
CA GLN A 229 -7.01 -6.76 33.87
C GLN A 229 -7.07 -7.39 32.48
N LEU A 230 -8.13 -7.12 31.70
CA LEU A 230 -8.26 -7.57 30.30
C LEU A 230 -7.10 -7.06 29.46
N TYR A 231 -6.75 -5.77 29.54
CA TYR A 231 -5.57 -5.23 28.85
C TYR A 231 -4.26 -5.88 29.28
N LYS A 232 -4.12 -6.28 30.54
CA LYS A 232 -2.88 -6.89 31.04
C LYS A 232 -2.74 -8.37 30.66
N LEU A 233 -3.84 -9.11 30.64
CA LEU A 233 -3.85 -10.57 30.58
C LEU A 233 -4.23 -11.12 29.20
N THR A 234 -4.70 -10.27 28.29
CA THR A 234 -5.21 -10.68 26.98
C THR A 234 -4.63 -9.82 25.87
N PRO A 235 -4.69 -10.30 24.61
CA PRO A 235 -4.35 -9.50 23.43
C PRO A 235 -5.26 -8.28 23.19
N LEU A 236 -6.20 -7.95 24.08
CA LEU A 236 -6.95 -6.70 24.00
C LEU A 236 -6.04 -5.47 24.09
N GLN A 237 -4.87 -5.61 24.72
CA GLN A 237 -3.74 -4.72 24.49
C GLN A 237 -2.57 -5.55 23.99
N ASP A 238 -2.02 -5.18 22.85
CA ASP A 238 -0.84 -5.83 22.27
C ASP A 238 0.18 -4.78 21.85
N SER A 239 1.34 -5.23 21.38
CA SER A 239 2.36 -4.33 20.84
C SER A 239 2.87 -4.76 19.48
N PHE A 240 2.94 -3.80 18.57
CA PHE A 240 3.56 -3.96 17.27
C PHE A 240 5.02 -3.51 17.33
N GLY A 241 5.96 -4.43 17.05
CA GLY A 241 7.37 -4.11 16.92
C GLY A 241 7.68 -3.50 15.56
N ILE A 242 8.09 -2.25 15.50
CA ILE A 242 8.57 -1.58 14.28
C ILE A 242 9.98 -2.09 13.99
N ASN A 243 10.20 -2.55 12.76
CA ASN A 243 11.51 -2.90 12.22
C ASN A 243 11.52 -2.68 10.71
N MET A 244 11.97 -1.50 10.27
CA MET A 244 11.86 -1.03 8.89
C MET A 244 13.04 -1.45 8.02
N VAL A 245 13.19 -2.76 7.84
CA VAL A 245 14.19 -3.32 6.91
C VAL A 245 13.57 -3.42 5.52
N VAL A 246 14.23 -2.85 4.52
CA VAL A 246 13.77 -2.81 3.12
C VAL A 246 14.92 -3.11 2.17
N LEU A 247 14.62 -3.44 0.92
CA LEU A 247 15.63 -3.56 -0.12
C LEU A 247 15.88 -2.19 -0.75
N VAL A 248 17.12 -1.72 -0.69
CA VAL A 248 17.59 -0.55 -1.45
C VAL A 248 18.65 -1.05 -2.42
N ASP A 249 18.42 -0.87 -3.72
CA ASP A 249 19.30 -1.33 -4.78
C ASP A 249 19.66 -2.84 -4.62
N GLY A 250 18.67 -3.65 -4.23
CA GLY A 250 18.79 -5.09 -4.03
C GLY A 250 19.41 -5.53 -2.70
N GLN A 251 19.83 -4.60 -1.84
CA GLN A 251 20.45 -4.92 -0.55
C GLN A 251 19.53 -4.59 0.64
N PRO A 252 19.44 -5.48 1.65
CA PRO A 252 18.64 -5.23 2.84
C PRO A 252 19.28 -4.13 3.69
N ARG A 253 18.51 -3.08 3.98
CA ARG A 253 18.93 -1.95 4.80
C ARG A 253 17.86 -1.60 5.81
N LEU A 254 18.27 -1.31 7.04
CA LEU A 254 17.43 -0.68 8.04
C LEU A 254 17.35 0.82 7.72
N LEU A 255 16.14 1.32 7.49
CA LEU A 255 15.90 2.73 7.20
C LEU A 255 15.00 3.37 8.25
N ASN A 256 15.15 4.67 8.43
CA ASN A 256 14.22 5.50 9.19
C ASN A 256 13.12 6.08 8.27
N LEU A 257 12.13 6.78 8.85
CA LEU A 257 10.98 7.30 8.10
C LEU A 257 11.40 8.24 6.95
N LYS A 258 12.29 9.19 7.23
CA LYS A 258 12.80 10.16 6.23
C LYS A 258 13.50 9.46 5.08
N GLN A 259 14.31 8.44 5.37
CA GLN A 259 15.02 7.68 4.35
C GLN A 259 14.05 6.90 3.44
N ILE A 260 13.02 6.27 3.99
CA ILE A 260 12.00 5.57 3.19
C ILE A 260 11.27 6.54 2.26
N LEU A 261 10.83 7.70 2.78
CA LEU A 261 10.21 8.75 1.97
C LEU A 261 11.16 9.24 0.87
N SER A 262 12.45 9.42 1.19
CA SER A 262 13.48 9.85 0.25
C SER A 262 13.69 8.84 -0.88
N GLU A 263 13.75 7.54 -0.58
CA GLU A 263 13.87 6.48 -1.58
C GLU A 263 12.64 6.41 -2.49
N PHE A 264 11.43 6.57 -1.93
CA PHE A 264 10.22 6.66 -2.74
C PHE A 264 10.26 7.87 -3.69
N LEU A 265 10.68 9.06 -3.20
CA LEU A 265 10.81 10.24 -4.05
C LEU A 265 11.90 10.08 -5.12
N ARG A 266 13.00 9.40 -4.81
CA ARG A 266 14.05 9.05 -5.79
C ARG A 266 13.46 8.21 -6.92
N HIS A 267 12.73 7.15 -6.58
CA HIS A 267 12.02 6.31 -7.55
C HIS A 267 11.04 7.10 -8.40
N ARG A 268 10.20 7.95 -7.78
CA ARG A 268 9.24 8.80 -8.50
C ARG A 268 9.92 9.76 -9.49
N ARG A 269 11.06 10.35 -9.13
CA ARG A 269 11.83 11.22 -10.03
C ARG A 269 12.33 10.45 -11.26
N GLU A 270 12.86 9.24 -11.07
CA GLU A 270 13.30 8.38 -12.17
C GLU A 270 12.14 8.03 -13.10
N VAL A 271 11.04 7.53 -12.55
CA VAL A 271 9.83 7.15 -13.31
C VAL A 271 9.31 8.33 -14.14
N VAL A 272 9.17 9.52 -13.54
CA VAL A 272 8.69 10.72 -14.25
C VAL A 272 9.67 11.17 -15.34
N THR A 273 10.97 11.06 -15.09
CA THR A 273 12.01 11.42 -16.07
C THR A 273 11.96 10.48 -17.28
N ARG A 274 11.93 9.16 -17.05
CA ARG A 274 11.85 8.15 -18.10
C ARG A 274 10.58 8.31 -18.94
N ARG A 275 9.43 8.49 -18.28
CA ARG A 275 8.15 8.79 -18.94
C ARG A 275 8.24 10.00 -19.87
N THR A 276 8.84 11.08 -19.37
CA THR A 276 8.99 12.33 -20.14
C THR A 276 9.88 12.12 -21.36
N LEU A 277 10.99 11.38 -21.21
CA LEU A 277 11.88 11.04 -22.32
C LEU A 277 11.20 10.15 -23.36
N PHE A 278 10.43 9.16 -22.92
CA PHE A 278 9.63 8.29 -23.80
C PHE A 278 8.65 9.11 -24.65
N ARG A 279 7.84 9.96 -23.99
CA ARG A 279 6.88 10.85 -24.67
C ARG A 279 7.57 11.82 -25.62
N LEU A 280 8.72 12.37 -25.24
CA LEU A 280 9.51 13.26 -26.10
C LEU A 280 10.02 12.54 -27.35
N LYS A 281 10.53 11.30 -27.21
CA LYS A 281 10.97 10.48 -28.34
C LYS A 281 9.81 10.20 -29.29
N LYS A 282 8.65 9.83 -28.77
CA LYS A 282 7.43 9.59 -29.57
C LYS A 282 6.98 10.86 -30.29
N ALA A 283 6.88 11.98 -29.58
CA ALA A 283 6.46 13.25 -30.16
C ALA A 283 7.43 13.75 -31.26
N ARG A 284 8.75 13.58 -31.06
CA ARG A 284 9.75 13.90 -32.10
C ARG A 284 9.60 13.01 -33.33
N HIS A 285 9.32 11.73 -33.16
CA HIS A 285 9.10 10.81 -34.26
C HIS A 285 7.82 11.16 -35.04
N GLU A 286 6.73 11.46 -34.35
CA GLU A 286 5.48 11.91 -34.97
C GLU A 286 5.65 13.25 -35.70
N GLY A 287 6.36 14.20 -35.09
CA GLY A 287 6.72 15.47 -35.72
C GLY A 287 7.52 15.27 -37.00
N HIS A 288 8.52 14.38 -36.98
CA HIS A 288 9.30 14.05 -38.18
C HIS A 288 8.44 13.44 -39.30
N ILE A 289 7.52 12.54 -38.97
CA ILE A 289 6.58 11.98 -39.94
C ILE A 289 5.66 13.09 -40.51
N ALA A 290 5.19 14.00 -39.65
CA ALA A 290 4.33 15.11 -40.06
C ALA A 290 5.07 16.08 -41.00
N GLU A 291 6.33 16.41 -40.73
CA GLU A 291 7.19 17.19 -41.60
C GLU A 291 7.34 16.52 -42.98
N GLY A 292 7.64 15.21 -43.00
CA GLY A 292 7.72 14.44 -44.25
C GLY A 292 6.41 14.47 -45.05
N LYS A 293 5.26 14.33 -44.39
CA LYS A 293 3.94 14.43 -45.02
C LYS A 293 3.67 15.84 -45.55
N ALA A 294 4.07 16.90 -44.84
CA ALA A 294 3.89 18.27 -45.28
C ALA A 294 4.72 18.59 -46.53
N VAL A 295 6.00 18.15 -46.54
CA VAL A 295 6.85 18.22 -47.73
C VAL A 295 6.24 17.43 -48.88
N ALA A 296 5.74 16.22 -48.61
CA ALA A 296 5.13 15.40 -49.65
C ALA A 296 3.86 16.02 -50.24
N LEU A 297 3.01 16.60 -49.39
CA LEU A 297 1.79 17.29 -49.80
C LEU A 297 2.12 18.53 -50.65
N SER A 298 3.19 19.24 -50.33
CA SER A 298 3.64 20.42 -51.10
C SER A 298 4.16 20.05 -52.49
N ASN A 299 4.57 18.79 -52.71
CA ASN A 299 5.13 18.28 -53.96
C ASN A 299 4.33 17.07 -54.49
N ILE A 300 3.01 17.07 -54.29
CA ILE A 300 2.17 15.86 -54.42
C ILE A 300 2.20 15.26 -55.83
N ASP A 301 2.17 16.09 -56.87
CA ASP A 301 2.14 15.61 -58.26
C ASP A 301 3.45 14.96 -58.67
N GLU A 302 4.59 15.54 -58.28
CA GLU A 302 5.93 15.00 -58.54
C GLU A 302 6.16 13.68 -57.82
N ILE A 303 5.72 13.59 -56.56
CA ILE A 303 5.81 12.35 -55.78
C ILE A 303 4.92 11.25 -56.39
N ILE A 304 3.70 11.56 -56.80
CA ILE A 304 2.82 10.58 -57.45
C ILE A 304 3.45 10.06 -58.75
N LYS A 305 4.04 10.95 -59.55
CA LYS A 305 4.74 10.59 -60.79
C LYS A 305 5.93 9.67 -60.50
N LEU A 306 6.81 10.04 -59.57
CA LEU A 306 7.98 9.25 -59.17
C LEU A 306 7.58 7.85 -58.67
N ILE A 307 6.51 7.76 -57.86
CA ILE A 307 6.01 6.47 -57.37
C ILE A 307 5.48 5.62 -58.53
N LYS A 308 4.74 6.20 -59.49
CA LYS A 308 4.21 5.47 -60.66
C LYS A 308 5.29 5.00 -61.63
N GLU A 309 6.37 5.76 -61.78
CA GLU A 309 7.50 5.43 -62.66
C GLU A 309 8.47 4.42 -62.02
N SER A 310 8.39 4.21 -60.70
CA SER A 310 9.25 3.27 -59.99
C SER A 310 8.72 1.84 -60.11
N PRO A 311 9.58 0.84 -60.39
CA PRO A 311 9.16 -0.54 -60.64
C PRO A 311 8.75 -1.31 -59.37
N ASN A 312 9.15 -0.84 -58.18
CA ASN A 312 8.77 -1.43 -56.90
C ASN A 312 8.85 -0.39 -55.76
N ALA A 313 8.32 -0.75 -54.58
CA ALA A 313 8.25 0.13 -53.42
C ALA A 313 9.63 0.54 -52.85
N ALA A 314 10.64 -0.33 -52.96
CA ALA A 314 11.99 -0.03 -52.48
C ALA A 314 12.65 1.05 -53.35
N GLU A 315 12.56 0.91 -54.68
CA GLU A 315 13.04 1.91 -55.63
C GLU A 315 12.25 3.22 -55.54
N ALA A 316 10.93 3.15 -55.35
CA ALA A 316 10.11 4.35 -55.12
C ALA A 316 10.56 5.14 -53.90
N LYS A 317 10.86 4.46 -52.78
CA LYS A 317 11.38 5.09 -51.57
C LYS A 317 12.71 5.79 -51.86
N GLU A 318 13.64 5.11 -52.52
CA GLU A 318 14.97 5.67 -52.81
C GLU A 318 14.87 6.88 -53.76
N ASN A 319 14.06 6.78 -54.81
CA ASN A 319 13.81 7.88 -55.75
C ASN A 319 13.18 9.09 -55.05
N CYS A 320 12.20 8.87 -54.16
CA CYS A 320 11.60 9.95 -53.35
C CYS A 320 12.63 10.60 -52.42
N LEU A 321 13.48 9.81 -51.75
CA LEU A 321 14.53 10.34 -50.88
C LEU A 321 15.59 11.14 -51.65
N ARG A 322 15.97 10.71 -52.88
CA ARG A 322 16.89 11.47 -53.73
C ARG A 322 16.26 12.78 -54.22
N ALA A 323 15.01 12.74 -54.68
CA ALA A 323 14.30 13.91 -55.19
C ALA A 323 14.04 14.94 -54.08
N LEU A 324 13.62 14.48 -52.90
CA LEU A 324 13.27 15.35 -51.77
C LEU A 324 14.48 15.70 -50.88
N GLY A 325 15.57 14.93 -50.94
CA GLY A 325 16.79 15.12 -50.15
C GLY A 325 17.61 16.37 -50.51
N ALA A 326 17.25 17.07 -51.59
CA ALA A 326 17.75 18.42 -51.89
C ALA A 326 17.09 19.51 -51.02
N ALA A 327 15.94 19.24 -50.39
CA ALA A 327 15.34 20.05 -49.34
C ALA A 327 15.80 19.51 -47.97
N ALA A 328 16.60 20.29 -47.26
CA ALA A 328 17.55 19.86 -46.21
C ALA A 328 16.99 19.27 -44.90
N SER A 329 15.76 18.77 -44.82
CA SER A 329 15.16 18.22 -43.58
C SER A 329 15.04 16.69 -43.51
N LEU A 330 15.24 15.96 -44.62
CA LEU A 330 14.97 14.51 -44.69
C LEU A 330 16.18 13.58 -44.40
N LYS A 331 17.36 14.10 -44.07
CA LYS A 331 18.57 13.27 -43.86
C LYS A 331 18.59 12.45 -42.56
N LYS A 332 17.48 12.38 -41.81
CA LYS A 332 17.30 11.46 -40.68
C LYS A 332 16.17 10.43 -40.90
N CYS A 333 15.68 10.28 -42.13
CA CYS A 333 14.73 9.24 -42.56
C CYS A 333 15.33 7.84 -42.67
#